data_AF-A0A7Y5IBF6-F1
#
_entry.id   AF-A0A7Y5IBF6-F1
#
_cell.length_a   1.000
_cell.length_b   1.000
_cell.length_c   1.000
_cell.angle_alpha   90.00
_cell.angle_beta   90.00
_cell.angle_gamma   90.00
#
_symmetry.space_group_name_H-M   'P 1'
#
loop_
_entity.id
_entity.type
_entity.pdbx_description
1 polymer ?
#
loop_
_entity_poly.entity_id
_entity_poly.type
_entity_poly.pdbx_seq_one_letter_code
_entity_poly.pdbx_strand_id
1 'polypeptide(L)'
;MDHQRTKSDAAPVRRLPALRFFVQGLALLIAAAALQGCFIIRPFAGADVNIAQLQKAREAKVLQVRLNGARSLSDRMTNGDPIENADMTFSFSEALLNKAASQLDSTDGWLDSLTSYSIRSIRVKLYNGSAIATINMSALSREYNVRVNVLMDCLLAFSVDSGAFNATLEPFNVVPNVKAKGITAALEGIIQDVVTAKLSTISDNLPPIRFPVDFTNQFPVQASSVRVRSGLNMNISTPAQTLQYSLELKEVLIFKERLFVAMNVKHAGVTP
;
A
#
# COMPACT_ATOMS: atom_id res chain seq x y z
N MET A 1 -25.15 13.56 -79.02
CA MET A 1 -25.19 12.13 -78.67
C MET A 1 -24.17 11.94 -77.56
N ASP A 2 -24.55 12.24 -76.31
CA ASP A 2 -25.19 11.30 -75.37
C ASP A 2 -24.31 10.06 -75.11
N HIS A 3 -23.97 9.65 -73.90
CA HIS A 3 -24.66 9.78 -72.62
C HIS A 3 -23.67 9.48 -71.47
N GLN A 4 -23.89 10.17 -70.35
CA GLN A 4 -23.73 9.78 -68.93
C GLN A 4 -22.78 8.63 -68.51
N ARG A 5 -21.91 8.92 -67.53
CA ARG A 5 -21.81 8.08 -66.32
C ARG A 5 -21.33 8.86 -65.11
N THR A 6 -22.21 8.96 -64.12
CA THR A 6 -21.99 9.39 -62.75
C THR A 6 -21.09 8.40 -62.01
N LYS A 7 -20.13 8.91 -61.23
CA LYS A 7 -19.55 8.20 -60.08
C LYS A 7 -19.27 9.18 -58.95
N SER A 8 -20.16 9.10 -57.97
CA SER A 8 -19.94 9.45 -56.56
C SER A 8 -18.79 8.61 -56.02
N ASP A 9 -17.81 9.22 -55.36
CA ASP A 9 -17.00 8.52 -54.37
C ASP A 9 -16.49 9.48 -53.28
N ALA A 10 -16.54 8.94 -52.07
CA ALA A 10 -16.53 9.61 -50.79
C ALA A 10 -15.19 10.27 -50.41
N ALA A 11 -15.30 11.34 -49.61
CA ALA A 11 -14.17 12.04 -49.01
C ALA A 11 -13.33 11.11 -48.09
N PRO A 12 -11.99 11.18 -48.14
CA PRO A 12 -11.15 10.38 -47.26
C PRO A 12 -11.17 10.93 -45.83
N VAL A 13 -11.56 10.05 -44.90
CA VAL A 13 -11.49 10.25 -43.45
C VAL A 13 -10.03 10.49 -43.04
N ARG A 14 -9.70 11.73 -42.67
CA ARG A 14 -8.43 12.11 -42.04
C ARG A 14 -8.30 11.33 -40.72
N ARG A 15 -7.47 10.27 -40.72
CA ARG A 15 -7.05 9.60 -39.48
C ARG A 15 -6.16 10.56 -38.69
N LEU A 16 -6.64 10.99 -37.53
CA LEU A 16 -5.91 11.85 -36.60
C LEU A 16 -4.62 11.16 -36.12
N PRO A 17 -3.43 11.75 -36.33
CA PRO A 17 -2.18 11.26 -35.73
C PRO A 17 -2.10 11.48 -34.20
N ALA A 18 -3.09 12.17 -33.60
CA ALA A 18 -3.07 12.60 -32.21
C ALA A 18 -3.03 11.46 -31.18
N LEU A 19 -3.57 10.28 -31.49
CA LEU A 19 -3.62 9.17 -30.53
C LEU A 19 -2.24 8.53 -30.27
N ARG A 20 -1.34 8.54 -31.27
CA ARG A 20 0.03 8.01 -31.10
C ARG A 20 0.90 8.95 -30.26
N PHE A 21 0.71 10.26 -30.39
CA PHE A 21 1.41 11.25 -29.56
C PHE A 21 0.95 11.22 -28.10
N PHE A 22 -0.33 10.96 -27.84
CA PHE A 22 -0.85 10.87 -26.48
C PHE A 22 -0.33 9.64 -25.72
N VAL A 23 -0.24 8.49 -26.39
CA VAL A 23 0.30 7.26 -25.78
C VAL A 23 1.82 7.36 -25.58
N GLN A 24 2.56 7.97 -26.52
CA GLN A 24 3.99 8.23 -26.34
C GLN A 24 4.27 9.26 -25.24
N GLY A 25 3.44 10.29 -25.12
CA GLY A 25 3.53 11.28 -24.04
C GLY A 25 3.28 10.68 -22.66
N LEU A 26 2.27 9.81 -22.53
CA LEU A 26 1.94 9.13 -21.27
C LEU A 26 3.05 8.14 -20.84
N ALA A 27 3.62 7.39 -21.79
CA ALA A 27 4.73 6.48 -21.53
C ALA A 27 5.99 7.24 -21.06
N LEU A 28 6.27 8.42 -21.62
CA LEU A 28 7.38 9.27 -21.18
C LEU A 28 7.15 9.85 -19.78
N LEU A 29 5.89 10.16 -19.44
CA LEU A 29 5.50 10.70 -18.13
C LEU A 29 5.58 9.63 -17.02
N ILE A 30 5.23 8.38 -17.34
CA ILE A 30 5.41 7.22 -16.43
C ILE A 30 6.90 6.89 -16.26
N ALA A 31 7.69 6.94 -17.35
CA ALA A 31 9.15 6.75 -17.26
C ALA A 31 9.83 7.88 -16.45
N ALA A 32 9.37 9.12 -16.59
CA ALA A 32 9.86 10.25 -15.80
C ALA A 32 9.45 10.15 -14.31
N ALA A 33 8.26 9.62 -14.00
CA ALA A 33 7.86 9.34 -12.61
C ALA A 33 8.68 8.19 -11.99
N ALA A 34 9.04 7.18 -12.78
CA ALA A 34 9.93 6.10 -12.36
C ALA A 34 11.39 6.58 -12.12
N LEU A 35 11.84 7.61 -12.85
CA LEU A 35 13.17 8.23 -12.69
C LEU A 35 13.27 9.22 -11.51
N GLN A 36 12.17 9.62 -10.87
CA GLN A 36 12.21 10.44 -9.65
C GLN A 36 12.50 9.63 -8.38
N GLY A 37 12.59 8.30 -8.49
CA GLY A 37 13.33 7.47 -7.56
C GLY A 37 14.84 7.67 -7.72
N CYS A 38 15.35 8.89 -7.49
CA CYS A 38 16.79 9.14 -7.46
C CYS A 38 17.43 8.30 -6.34
N PHE A 39 17.95 7.15 -6.73
CA PHE A 39 18.88 6.35 -5.94
C PHE A 39 20.12 7.19 -5.64
N ILE A 40 20.35 7.51 -4.36
CA ILE A 40 21.67 7.95 -3.92
C ILE A 40 22.51 6.68 -3.70
N ILE A 41 22.98 6.07 -4.80
CA ILE A 41 24.11 5.16 -4.74
C ILE A 41 25.35 6.02 -5.00
N ARG A 42 25.99 6.49 -3.92
CA ARG A 42 27.35 7.02 -4.05
C ARG A 42 28.29 5.83 -4.31
N PRO A 43 29.33 5.98 -5.14
CA PRO A 43 30.35 4.95 -5.27
C PRO A 43 31.04 4.79 -3.92
N PHE A 44 30.76 3.68 -3.22
CA PHE A 44 31.47 3.27 -2.02
C PHE A 44 32.75 2.53 -2.45
N ALA A 45 33.65 3.24 -3.10
CA ALA A 45 35.02 2.76 -3.29
C ALA A 45 35.88 3.34 -2.15
N GLY A 46 36.21 2.51 -1.16
CA GLY A 46 37.31 2.77 -0.22
C GLY A 46 37.06 3.74 0.95
N ALA A 47 35.81 4.04 1.31
CA ALA A 47 35.52 4.89 2.47
C ALA A 47 34.81 4.10 3.58
N ASP A 48 35.37 4.16 4.78
CA ASP A 48 34.73 3.84 6.06
C ASP A 48 33.24 4.22 5.98
N VAL A 49 32.33 3.24 6.12
CA VAL A 49 30.89 3.47 5.93
C VAL A 49 30.47 4.56 6.91
N ASN A 50 30.23 5.76 6.40
CA ASN A 50 29.88 6.90 7.23
C ASN A 50 28.42 6.76 7.66
N ILE A 51 28.21 5.97 8.73
CA ILE A 51 26.90 5.68 9.32
C ILE A 51 26.14 6.98 9.63
N ALA A 52 26.84 8.03 10.08
CA ALA A 52 26.22 9.31 10.35
C ALA A 52 25.65 9.96 9.09
N GLN A 53 26.32 9.83 7.94
CA GLN A 53 25.80 10.32 6.67
C GLN A 53 24.61 9.50 6.17
N LEU A 54 24.65 8.17 6.32
CA LEU A 54 23.54 7.30 5.96
C LEU A 54 22.30 7.53 6.83
N GLN A 55 22.50 7.77 8.13
CA GLN A 55 21.43 8.15 9.05
C GLN A 55 20.80 9.50 8.67
N LYS A 56 21.62 10.51 8.36
CA LYS A 56 21.13 11.80 7.87
C LYS A 56 20.34 11.66 6.56
N ALA A 57 20.82 10.83 5.63
CA ALA A 57 20.11 10.56 4.37
C ALA A 57 18.76 9.88 4.62
N ARG A 58 18.72 8.89 5.52
CA ARG A 58 17.48 8.25 5.97
C ARG A 58 16.50 9.25 6.59
N GLU A 59 16.97 10.07 7.52
CA GLU A 59 16.16 11.10 8.17
C GLU A 59 15.59 12.09 7.14
N ALA A 60 16.41 12.55 6.20
CA ALA A 60 15.97 13.43 5.12
C ALA A 60 14.88 12.77 4.26
N LYS A 61 15.04 11.48 3.93
CA LYS A 61 14.04 10.74 3.14
C LYS A 61 12.72 10.56 3.90
N VAL A 62 12.78 10.22 5.19
CA VAL A 62 11.60 10.13 6.06
C VAL A 62 10.90 11.49 6.16
N LEU A 63 11.65 12.58 6.31
CA LEU A 63 11.08 13.94 6.33
C LEU A 63 10.41 14.31 5.00
N GLN A 64 11.01 13.94 3.87
CA GLN A 64 10.43 14.13 2.54
C GLN A 64 9.09 13.40 2.41
N VAL A 65 9.05 12.12 2.79
CA VAL A 65 7.81 11.30 2.77
C VAL A 65 6.74 11.92 3.65
N ARG A 66 7.11 12.38 4.86
CA ARG A 66 6.19 13.06 5.77
C ARG A 66 5.64 14.37 5.19
N LEU A 67 6.48 15.16 4.53
CA LEU A 67 6.06 16.40 3.88
C LEU A 67 5.07 16.12 2.75
N ASN A 68 5.36 15.13 1.91
CA ASN A 68 4.50 14.74 0.80
C ASN A 68 3.16 14.20 1.31
N GLY A 69 3.19 13.34 2.33
CA GLY A 69 1.97 12.83 2.98
C GLY A 69 1.13 13.94 3.57
N ALA A 70 1.74 14.88 4.31
CA ALA A 70 1.02 16.00 4.92
C ALA A 70 0.37 16.93 3.87
N ARG A 71 1.05 17.17 2.75
CA ARG A 71 0.47 17.92 1.62
C ARG A 71 -0.71 17.18 1.01
N SER A 72 -0.54 15.89 0.70
CA SER A 72 -1.63 15.06 0.16
C SER A 72 -2.83 15.02 1.10
N LEU A 73 -2.62 14.92 2.41
CA LEU A 73 -3.69 15.00 3.40
C LEU A 73 -4.36 16.38 3.40
N SER A 74 -3.58 17.46 3.39
CA SER A 74 -4.13 18.83 3.34
C SER A 74 -4.99 19.06 2.10
N ASP A 75 -4.52 18.61 0.94
CA ASP A 75 -5.25 18.71 -0.33
C ASP A 75 -6.55 17.90 -0.26
N ARG A 76 -6.51 16.72 0.37
CA ARG A 76 -7.70 15.88 0.59
C ARG A 76 -8.68 16.47 1.60
N MET A 77 -8.20 17.10 2.66
CA MET A 77 -9.09 17.78 3.63
C MET A 77 -9.78 19.00 3.00
N THR A 78 -9.20 19.59 1.96
CA THR A 78 -9.74 20.79 1.29
C THR A 78 -10.65 20.43 0.11
N ASN A 79 -10.26 19.43 -0.68
CA ASN A 79 -10.90 19.11 -1.97
C ASN A 79 -11.52 17.70 -2.02
N GLY A 80 -11.29 16.87 -1.00
CA GLY A 80 -11.80 15.51 -0.94
C GLY A 80 -13.23 15.45 -0.41
N ASP A 81 -13.85 14.28 -0.60
CA ASP A 81 -15.17 14.03 -0.04
C ASP A 81 -15.13 14.00 1.49
N PRO A 82 -16.15 14.55 2.17
CA PRO A 82 -16.27 14.41 3.62
C PRO A 82 -16.31 12.93 4.02
N ILE A 83 -15.53 12.56 5.04
CA ILE A 83 -15.57 11.23 5.67
C ILE A 83 -16.97 10.89 6.17
N GLU A 84 -17.73 11.91 6.59
CA GLU A 84 -19.10 11.78 7.08
C GLU A 84 -20.05 11.15 6.05
N ASN A 85 -19.68 11.16 4.77
CA ASN A 85 -20.41 10.48 3.70
C ASN A 85 -20.08 8.98 3.58
N ALA A 86 -19.36 8.39 4.54
CA ALA A 86 -19.11 6.96 4.61
C ALA A 86 -20.11 6.30 5.56
N ASP A 87 -20.56 5.09 5.23
CA ASP A 87 -21.51 4.35 6.05
C ASP A 87 -20.93 3.97 7.42
N MET A 88 -19.62 3.70 7.46
CA MET A 88 -18.90 3.33 8.67
C MET A 88 -17.52 3.97 8.70
N THR A 89 -17.07 4.39 9.89
CA THR A 89 -15.71 4.86 10.12
C THR A 89 -15.10 4.13 11.31
N PHE A 90 -13.95 3.50 11.09
CA PHE A 90 -13.15 2.86 12.12
C PHE A 90 -11.97 3.74 12.50
N SER A 91 -11.62 3.76 13.78
CA SER A 91 -10.42 4.44 14.26
C SER A 91 -9.47 3.44 14.92
N PHE A 92 -8.23 3.41 14.44
CA PHE A 92 -7.18 2.53 14.94
C PHE A 92 -6.05 3.36 15.55
N SER A 93 -5.59 2.95 16.73
CA SER A 93 -4.46 3.59 17.39
C SER A 93 -3.13 3.08 16.83
N GLU A 94 -2.08 3.91 16.94
CA GLU A 94 -0.71 3.50 16.63
C GLU A 94 -0.28 2.25 17.43
N ALA A 95 -0.78 2.08 18.67
CA ALA A 95 -0.50 0.91 19.49
C ALA A 95 -1.08 -0.39 18.87
N LEU A 96 -2.31 -0.33 18.34
CA LEU A 96 -2.90 -1.48 17.65
C LEU A 96 -2.13 -1.81 16.36
N LEU A 97 -1.74 -0.79 15.60
CA LEU A 97 -0.91 -0.96 14.41
C LEU A 97 0.43 -1.63 14.72
N ASN A 98 1.09 -1.22 15.80
CA ASN A 98 2.33 -1.87 16.24
C ASN A 98 2.10 -3.31 16.69
N LYS A 99 0.97 -3.60 17.37
CA LYS A 99 0.62 -4.97 17.76
C LYS A 99 0.32 -5.87 16.55
N ALA A 100 -0.35 -5.34 15.53
CA ALA A 100 -0.56 -6.04 14.27
C ALA A 100 0.78 -6.27 13.56
N ALA A 101 1.63 -5.24 13.49
CA ALA A 101 2.95 -5.35 12.87
C ALA A 101 3.85 -6.39 13.56
N SER A 102 3.84 -6.46 14.90
CA SER A 102 4.67 -7.41 15.65
C SER A 102 4.40 -8.89 15.32
N GLN A 103 3.30 -9.21 14.62
CA GLN A 103 3.10 -10.56 14.07
C GLN A 103 4.21 -10.98 13.09
N LEU A 104 4.90 -10.00 12.48
CA LEU A 104 5.99 -10.22 11.54
C LEU A 104 7.35 -10.34 12.24
N ASP A 105 7.42 -10.11 13.55
CA ASP A 105 8.66 -10.26 14.31
C ASP A 105 9.11 -11.73 14.26
N SER A 106 10.41 -11.95 14.03
CA SER A 106 11.03 -13.26 13.84
C SER A 106 10.47 -14.07 12.66
N THR A 107 9.84 -13.41 11.68
CA THR A 107 9.41 -14.08 10.45
C THR A 107 10.56 -14.18 9.47
N ASP A 108 10.77 -15.38 8.93
CA ASP A 108 11.76 -15.66 7.91
C ASP A 108 11.13 -15.68 6.52
N GLY A 109 11.93 -15.32 5.51
CA GLY A 109 11.50 -15.35 4.13
C GLY A 109 12.68 -15.33 3.16
N TRP A 110 12.38 -15.12 1.89
CA TRP A 110 13.34 -15.11 0.81
C TRP A 110 13.14 -13.88 -0.06
N LEU A 111 14.22 -13.15 -0.35
CA LEU A 111 14.19 -12.05 -1.32
C LEU A 111 14.36 -12.58 -2.76
N ASP A 112 15.09 -13.69 -2.88
CA ASP A 112 15.32 -14.44 -4.10
C ASP A 112 15.79 -15.87 -3.78
N SER A 113 16.18 -16.64 -4.79
CA SER A 113 16.64 -18.02 -4.64
C SER A 113 17.94 -18.19 -3.83
N LEU A 114 18.71 -17.12 -3.64
CA LEU A 114 20.03 -17.14 -3.01
C LEU A 114 20.11 -16.31 -1.73
N THR A 115 19.13 -15.44 -1.48
CA THR A 115 19.11 -14.47 -0.39
C THR A 115 17.92 -14.70 0.53
N SER A 116 18.19 -15.30 1.68
CA SER A 116 17.20 -15.46 2.75
C SER A 116 17.20 -14.24 3.68
N TYR A 117 16.07 -13.95 4.31
CA TYR A 117 15.97 -12.88 5.31
C TYR A 117 15.24 -13.34 6.56
N SER A 118 15.48 -12.62 7.65
CA SER A 118 14.76 -12.73 8.91
C SER A 118 14.41 -11.35 9.44
N ILE A 119 13.12 -11.10 9.69
CA ILE A 119 12.64 -9.85 10.29
C ILE A 119 12.89 -9.91 11.78
N ARG A 120 13.80 -9.09 12.30
CA ARG A 120 14.13 -9.05 13.74
C ARG A 120 13.10 -8.27 14.55
N SER A 121 12.65 -7.15 13.98
CA SER A 121 11.66 -6.30 14.61
C SER A 121 11.02 -5.38 13.57
N ILE A 122 9.73 -5.10 13.70
CA ILE A 122 9.06 -4.04 12.95
C ILE A 122 8.42 -3.02 13.90
N ARG A 123 8.48 -1.74 13.54
CA ARG A 123 7.82 -0.66 14.29
C ARG A 123 7.08 0.26 13.34
N VAL A 124 5.81 0.50 13.63
CA VAL A 124 4.96 1.42 12.86
C VAL A 124 4.88 2.75 13.60
N LYS A 125 4.95 3.85 12.84
CA LYS A 125 4.72 5.19 13.35
C LYS A 125 3.82 5.96 12.41
N LEU A 126 2.82 6.63 12.98
CA LEU A 126 1.86 7.43 12.23
C LEU A 126 2.26 8.90 12.21
N TYR A 127 2.16 9.48 11.02
CA TYR A 127 2.33 10.89 10.77
C TYR A 127 1.14 11.42 9.97
N ASN A 128 0.95 12.73 9.96
CA ASN A 128 -0.10 13.35 9.16
C ASN A 128 0.12 13.01 7.67
N GLY A 129 -0.80 12.23 7.12
CA GLY A 129 -0.83 11.76 5.74
C GLY A 129 0.14 10.64 5.39
N SER A 130 0.82 10.03 6.37
CA SER A 130 1.72 8.89 6.09
C SER A 130 1.86 7.95 7.28
N ALA A 131 1.82 6.64 7.02
CA ALA A 131 2.14 5.61 7.99
C ALA A 131 3.44 4.94 7.55
N ILE A 132 4.45 4.97 8.42
CA ILE A 132 5.79 4.47 8.10
C ILE A 132 6.10 3.30 9.03
N ALA A 133 6.46 2.16 8.43
CA ALA A 133 7.00 1.02 9.14
C ALA A 133 8.53 0.98 8.99
N THR A 134 9.25 0.89 10.10
CA THR A 134 10.69 0.62 10.10
C THR A 134 10.90 -0.85 10.44
N ILE A 135 11.53 -1.58 9.54
CA ILE A 135 11.86 -3.00 9.65
C ILE A 135 13.35 -3.13 9.90
N ASN A 136 13.72 -3.85 10.95
CA ASN A 136 15.09 -4.31 11.17
C ASN A 136 15.18 -5.75 10.69
N MET A 137 16.00 -5.99 9.68
CA MET A 137 16.09 -7.27 8.98
C MET A 137 17.53 -7.77 8.95
N SER A 138 17.70 -9.09 9.02
CA SER A 138 18.97 -9.77 8.76
C SER A 138 18.87 -10.54 7.46
N ALA A 139 19.60 -10.12 6.44
CA ALA A 139 19.69 -10.80 5.16
C ALA A 139 20.95 -11.66 5.12
N LEU A 140 20.84 -12.88 4.61
CA LEU A 140 21.95 -13.81 4.37
C LEU A 140 21.98 -14.16 2.89
N SER A 141 23.05 -13.76 2.20
CA SER A 141 23.35 -14.22 0.85
C SER A 141 24.13 -15.53 0.93
N ARG A 142 23.59 -16.58 0.29
CA ARG A 142 24.24 -17.91 0.23
C ARG A 142 25.39 -17.94 -0.77
N GLU A 143 25.35 -17.12 -1.81
CA GLU A 143 26.41 -17.02 -2.82
C GLU A 143 27.73 -16.55 -2.20
N TYR A 144 27.66 -15.52 -1.38
CA TYR A 144 28.83 -14.94 -0.72
C TYR A 144 29.02 -15.41 0.73
N ASN A 145 28.09 -16.22 1.25
CA ASN A 145 28.03 -16.68 2.64
C ASN A 145 28.21 -15.55 3.68
N VAL A 146 27.57 -14.40 3.42
CA VAL A 146 27.69 -13.21 4.28
C VAL A 146 26.31 -12.75 4.74
N ARG A 147 26.24 -12.38 6.02
CA ARG A 147 25.05 -11.89 6.70
C ARG A 147 25.15 -10.39 6.92
N VAL A 148 24.16 -9.64 6.44
CA VAL A 148 24.06 -8.19 6.56
C VAL A 148 22.80 -7.84 7.36
N ASN A 149 22.94 -6.93 8.32
CA ASN A 149 21.78 -6.35 8.99
C ASN A 149 21.41 -5.05 8.28
N VAL A 150 20.12 -4.87 7.99
CA VAL A 150 19.60 -3.69 7.30
C VAL A 150 18.41 -3.12 8.05
N LEU A 151 18.30 -1.80 8.00
CA LEU A 151 17.09 -1.07 8.37
C LEU A 151 16.37 -0.66 7.10
N MET A 152 15.11 -1.01 6.99
CA MET A 152 14.27 -0.68 5.86
C MET A 152 13.09 0.16 6.33
N ASP A 153 12.84 1.28 5.68
CA ASP A 153 11.65 2.09 5.91
C ASP A 153 10.66 1.87 4.78
N CYS A 154 9.44 1.51 5.16
CA CYS A 154 8.34 1.19 4.28
C CYS A 154 7.17 2.16 4.50
N LEU A 155 6.48 2.52 3.43
CA LEU A 155 5.14 3.08 3.51
C LEU A 155 4.14 1.95 3.71
N LEU A 156 3.11 2.20 4.52
CA LEU A 156 1.97 1.29 4.65
C LEU A 156 0.88 1.70 3.67
N ALA A 157 0.53 0.79 2.76
CA ALA A 157 -0.65 0.89 1.91
C ALA A 157 -1.72 -0.05 2.46
N PHE A 158 -2.91 0.50 2.74
CA PHE A 158 -4.00 -0.22 3.38
C PHE A 158 -5.01 -0.69 2.35
N SER A 159 -5.47 -1.93 2.47
CA SER A 159 -6.48 -2.52 1.60
C SER A 159 -7.41 -3.45 2.38
N VAL A 160 -8.58 -3.71 1.81
CA VAL A 160 -9.49 -4.75 2.27
C VAL A 160 -9.52 -5.82 1.20
N ASP A 161 -9.06 -7.03 1.51
CA ASP A 161 -9.13 -8.17 0.62
C ASP A 161 -9.91 -9.30 1.31
N SER A 162 -10.98 -9.75 0.66
CA SER A 162 -11.78 -10.89 1.10
C SER A 162 -12.29 -10.76 2.55
N GLY A 163 -12.63 -9.53 2.98
CA GLY A 163 -13.11 -9.22 4.34
C GLY A 163 -12.01 -8.93 5.37
N ALA A 164 -10.75 -9.20 5.03
CA ALA A 164 -9.61 -8.93 5.89
C ALA A 164 -9.01 -7.54 5.61
N PHE A 165 -8.85 -6.74 6.66
CA PHE A 165 -8.07 -5.50 6.59
C PHE A 165 -6.58 -5.83 6.64
N ASN A 166 -5.84 -5.40 5.62
CA ASN A 166 -4.42 -5.67 5.47
C ASN A 166 -3.65 -4.37 5.20
N ALA A 167 -2.37 -4.36 5.56
CA ALA A 167 -1.42 -3.34 5.10
C ALA A 167 -0.23 -4.00 4.40
N THR A 168 0.02 -3.58 3.17
CA THR A 168 1.22 -3.94 2.41
C THR A 168 2.37 -2.99 2.75
N LEU A 169 3.59 -3.49 2.63
CA LEU A 169 4.82 -2.78 2.97
C LEU A 169 5.53 -2.37 1.69
N GLU A 170 5.57 -1.07 1.41
CA GLU A 170 6.24 -0.51 0.23
C GLU A 170 7.59 0.13 0.61
N PRO A 171 8.73 -0.54 0.37
CA PRO A 171 10.04 0.00 0.74
C PRO A 171 10.37 1.27 -0.04
N PHE A 172 10.79 2.32 0.66
CA PHE A 172 11.29 3.56 0.02
C PHE A 172 12.72 3.93 0.44
N ASN A 173 13.27 3.22 1.42
CA ASN A 173 14.63 3.44 1.90
C ASN A 173 15.18 2.15 2.55
N VAL A 174 16.44 1.82 2.25
CA VAL A 174 17.17 0.70 2.88
C VAL A 174 18.57 1.17 3.24
N VAL A 175 18.97 0.91 4.49
CA VAL A 175 20.26 1.34 5.03
C VAL A 175 20.94 0.18 5.77
N PRO A 176 22.22 -0.11 5.51
CA PRO A 176 22.95 -1.10 6.29
C PRO A 176 23.09 -0.66 7.76
N ASN A 177 22.93 -1.61 8.67
CA ASN A 177 22.98 -1.42 10.12
C ASN A 177 24.25 -2.03 10.75
N VAL A 178 25.35 -2.12 9.98
CA VAL A 178 26.61 -2.76 10.42
C VAL A 178 27.82 -1.85 10.21
N LYS A 179 28.73 -1.85 11.19
CA LYS A 179 30.14 -1.48 11.02
C LYS A 179 30.87 -2.72 10.49
N ALA A 180 31.27 -2.74 9.23
CA ALA A 180 32.05 -3.86 8.71
C ALA A 180 33.46 -3.84 9.32
N LYS A 181 33.80 -4.87 10.11
CA LYS A 181 35.19 -5.25 10.40
C LYS A 181 35.52 -6.46 9.53
N GLY A 182 35.82 -6.26 8.24
CA GLY A 182 36.09 -7.34 7.29
C GLY A 182 35.97 -6.92 5.82
N ILE A 183 36.39 -7.82 4.92
CA ILE A 183 36.57 -7.61 3.46
C ILE A 183 35.36 -6.89 2.85
N THR A 184 35.57 -5.62 2.50
CA THR A 184 34.54 -4.65 2.10
C THR A 184 33.87 -4.97 0.77
N ALA A 185 34.58 -5.62 -0.16
CA ALA A 185 34.06 -5.94 -1.50
C ALA A 185 32.87 -6.92 -1.49
N ALA A 186 32.84 -7.90 -0.56
CA ALA A 186 31.70 -8.83 -0.44
C ALA A 186 30.48 -8.18 0.23
N LEU A 187 30.72 -7.18 1.09
CA LEU A 187 29.66 -6.38 1.70
C LEU A 187 29.02 -5.44 0.67
N GLU A 188 29.84 -4.87 -0.21
CA GLU A 188 29.40 -4.03 -1.35
C GLU A 188 28.52 -4.83 -2.30
N GLY A 189 28.91 -6.04 -2.69
CA GLY A 189 28.09 -6.93 -3.54
C GLY A 189 26.71 -7.20 -2.95
N ILE A 190 26.63 -7.54 -1.65
CA ILE A 190 25.32 -7.83 -1.01
C ILE A 190 24.49 -6.58 -0.77
N ILE A 191 25.11 -5.47 -0.36
CA ILE A 191 24.38 -4.20 -0.24
C ILE A 191 23.88 -3.80 -1.61
N GLN A 192 24.69 -3.96 -2.66
CA GLN A 192 24.28 -3.68 -4.03
C GLN A 192 23.22 -4.68 -4.50
N ASP A 193 23.23 -5.95 -4.15
CA ASP A 193 22.17 -6.89 -4.50
C ASP A 193 20.87 -6.57 -3.75
N VAL A 194 20.94 -6.29 -2.44
CA VAL A 194 19.79 -5.90 -1.62
C VAL A 194 19.23 -4.52 -2.02
N VAL A 195 20.08 -3.56 -2.39
CA VAL A 195 19.68 -2.18 -2.72
C VAL A 195 19.37 -1.99 -4.21
N THR A 196 20.16 -2.59 -5.09
CA THR A 196 20.15 -2.35 -6.56
C THR A 196 19.27 -3.34 -7.28
N ALA A 197 19.14 -4.58 -6.79
CA ALA A 197 18.31 -5.54 -7.49
C ALA A 197 16.81 -5.34 -7.24
N LYS A 198 16.36 -4.87 -6.04
CA LYS A 198 15.00 -5.27 -5.61
C LYS A 198 14.20 -4.32 -4.70
N LEU A 199 14.40 -3.01 -4.58
CA LEU A 199 13.46 -2.21 -3.76
C LEU A 199 11.98 -2.37 -4.20
N SER A 200 11.74 -2.48 -5.50
CA SER A 200 10.40 -2.72 -6.06
C SER A 200 9.91 -4.16 -5.83
N THR A 201 10.76 -5.17 -5.95
CA THR A 201 10.37 -6.59 -5.83
C THR A 201 10.50 -7.15 -4.41
N ILE A 202 11.20 -6.45 -3.50
CA ILE A 202 11.21 -6.75 -2.07
C ILE A 202 9.79 -6.60 -1.51
N SER A 203 9.04 -5.60 -1.98
CA SER A 203 7.64 -5.39 -1.60
C SER A 203 6.80 -6.67 -1.80
N ASP A 204 6.99 -7.36 -2.93
CA ASP A 204 6.24 -8.58 -3.27
C ASP A 204 6.60 -9.78 -2.37
N ASN A 205 7.80 -9.76 -1.79
CA ASN A 205 8.32 -10.83 -0.95
C ASN A 205 8.10 -10.58 0.55
N LEU A 206 7.58 -9.42 0.93
CA LEU A 206 7.25 -9.10 2.32
C LEU A 206 5.84 -9.56 2.64
N PRO A 207 5.64 -10.30 3.73
CA PRO A 207 4.30 -10.66 4.17
C PRO A 207 3.50 -9.40 4.55
N PRO A 208 2.21 -9.33 4.19
CA PRO A 208 1.37 -8.20 4.59
C PRO A 208 1.10 -8.24 6.09
N ILE A 209 0.91 -7.06 6.68
CA ILE A 209 0.39 -6.92 8.04
C ILE A 209 -1.10 -7.19 8.00
N ARG A 210 -1.55 -8.16 8.79
CA ARG A 210 -2.96 -8.55 8.91
C ARG A 210 -3.50 -7.96 10.20
N PHE A 211 -4.65 -7.30 10.11
CA PHE A 211 -5.27 -6.74 11.30
C PHE A 211 -6.25 -7.75 11.92
N PRO A 212 -6.38 -7.80 13.26
CA PRO A 212 -7.31 -8.69 13.94
C PRO A 212 -8.74 -8.13 13.90
N VAL A 213 -9.13 -7.56 12.75
CA VAL A 213 -10.49 -7.13 12.45
C VAL A 213 -10.89 -7.85 11.18
N ASP A 214 -11.85 -8.75 11.34
CA ASP A 214 -12.54 -9.41 10.25
C ASP A 214 -13.88 -8.72 10.08
N PHE A 215 -14.15 -8.25 8.86
CA PHE A 215 -15.44 -7.68 8.51
C PHE A 215 -16.38 -8.78 8.04
N THR A 216 -16.43 -9.92 8.75
CA THR A 216 -17.32 -11.04 8.43
C THR A 216 -18.75 -10.54 8.28
N ASN A 217 -19.18 -10.60 7.02
CA ASN A 217 -20.32 -10.03 6.35
C ASN A 217 -21.69 -10.52 6.86
N GLN A 218 -22.00 -10.49 8.15
CA GLN A 218 -23.28 -11.01 8.67
C GLN A 218 -23.88 -10.14 9.79
N PHE A 219 -25.07 -9.62 9.56
CA PHE A 219 -25.87 -8.94 10.57
C PHE A 219 -27.15 -9.73 10.85
N PRO A 220 -27.31 -10.32 12.05
CA PRO A 220 -28.52 -11.05 12.41
C PRO A 220 -29.67 -10.08 12.69
N VAL A 221 -30.74 -10.18 11.90
CA VAL A 221 -32.01 -9.49 12.14
C VAL A 221 -32.92 -10.42 12.93
N GLN A 222 -33.29 -10.01 14.14
CA GLN A 222 -34.18 -10.81 14.99
C GLN A 222 -35.60 -10.86 14.44
N ALA A 223 -36.28 -11.99 14.67
CA ALA A 223 -37.68 -12.12 14.34
C ALA A 223 -38.51 -11.09 15.13
N SER A 224 -39.50 -10.48 14.47
CA SER A 224 -40.43 -9.56 15.12
C SER A 224 -41.86 -9.88 14.70
N SER A 225 -42.81 -9.70 15.62
CA SER A 225 -44.23 -9.82 15.31
C SER A 225 -45.01 -8.63 15.87
N VAL A 226 -45.78 -7.97 15.04
CA VAL A 226 -46.65 -6.85 15.42
C VAL A 226 -48.10 -7.25 15.12
N ARG A 227 -48.92 -7.26 16.16
CA ARG A 227 -50.36 -7.54 16.06
C ARG A 227 -51.13 -6.22 16.03
N VAL A 228 -51.72 -5.88 14.90
CA VAL A 228 -52.59 -4.71 14.75
C VAL A 228 -54.04 -5.17 14.97
N ARG A 229 -54.73 -4.54 15.93
CA ARG A 229 -56.12 -4.89 16.30
C ARG A 229 -57.15 -3.78 16.01
N SER A 230 -56.76 -2.77 15.23
CA SER A 230 -57.61 -1.62 14.89
C SER A 230 -58.08 -1.72 13.44
N GLY A 231 -59.39 -1.91 13.24
CA GLY A 231 -60.05 -1.93 11.92
C GLY A 231 -59.89 -3.23 11.13
N LEU A 232 -58.69 -3.81 11.11
CA LEU A 232 -58.37 -5.11 10.51
C LEU A 232 -57.51 -5.90 11.49
N ASN A 233 -57.95 -7.11 11.84
CA ASN A 233 -57.16 -8.03 12.67
C ASN A 233 -56.01 -8.58 11.81
N MET A 234 -54.81 -7.99 11.96
CA MET A 234 -53.64 -8.37 11.18
C MET A 234 -52.48 -8.72 12.10
N ASN A 235 -51.74 -9.77 11.73
CA ASN A 235 -50.46 -10.12 12.34
C ASN A 235 -49.36 -9.95 11.29
N ILE A 236 -48.45 -9.03 11.52
CA ILE A 236 -47.28 -8.82 10.68
C ILE A 236 -46.12 -9.52 11.37
N SER A 237 -45.56 -10.56 10.75
CA SER A 237 -44.38 -11.27 11.27
C SER A 237 -43.23 -11.17 10.29
N THR A 238 -42.07 -10.75 10.79
CA THR A 238 -40.81 -10.79 10.06
C THR A 238 -39.98 -11.93 10.64
N PRO A 239 -39.60 -12.96 9.86
CA PRO A 239 -38.76 -14.04 10.35
C PRO A 239 -37.36 -13.55 10.70
N ALA A 240 -36.65 -14.30 11.54
CA ALA A 240 -35.24 -14.06 11.77
C ALA A 240 -34.49 -14.30 10.45
N GLN A 241 -33.63 -13.37 10.07
CA GLN A 241 -32.87 -13.46 8.82
C GLN A 241 -31.47 -12.91 9.03
N THR A 242 -30.49 -13.44 8.29
CA THR A 242 -29.12 -12.92 8.32
C THR A 242 -28.90 -12.09 7.07
N LEU A 243 -28.61 -10.79 7.28
CA LEU A 243 -28.22 -9.90 6.20
C LEU A 243 -26.74 -10.09 5.92
N GLN A 244 -26.41 -10.46 4.70
CA GLN A 244 -25.03 -10.45 4.24
C GLN A 244 -24.69 -9.09 3.67
N TYR A 245 -23.61 -8.47 4.15
CA TYR A 245 -23.16 -7.18 3.65
C TYR A 245 -21.68 -7.20 3.31
N SER A 246 -21.25 -6.57 2.22
CA SER A 246 -19.82 -6.39 1.91
C SER A 246 -19.39 -4.94 2.14
N LEU A 247 -18.23 -4.76 2.77
CA LEU A 247 -17.61 -3.45 2.96
C LEU A 247 -16.58 -3.19 1.86
N GLU A 248 -16.65 -1.99 1.29
CA GLU A 248 -15.66 -1.46 0.35
C GLU A 248 -14.91 -0.32 1.03
N LEU A 249 -13.57 -0.38 0.97
CA LEU A 249 -12.73 0.68 1.49
C LEU A 249 -12.95 1.94 0.65
N LYS A 250 -13.61 2.94 1.24
CA LYS A 250 -13.80 4.24 0.61
C LYS A 250 -12.53 5.06 0.75
N GLU A 251 -12.02 5.14 1.98
CA GLU A 251 -11.00 6.11 2.30
C GLU A 251 -10.16 5.72 3.52
N VAL A 252 -8.88 6.11 3.49
CA VAL A 252 -7.98 6.05 4.65
C VAL A 252 -7.40 7.42 4.90
N LEU A 253 -7.57 7.92 6.13
CA LEU A 253 -6.91 9.13 6.62
C LEU A 253 -5.96 8.78 7.75
N ILE A 254 -4.74 9.29 7.62
CA ILE A 254 -3.68 9.03 8.56
C ILE A 254 -3.36 10.33 9.27
N PHE A 255 -3.59 10.36 10.57
CA PHE A 255 -3.15 11.44 11.43
C PHE A 255 -2.05 10.93 12.35
N LYS A 256 -1.34 11.85 12.97
CA LYS A 256 -0.44 11.49 14.06
C LYS A 256 -1.19 10.64 15.10
N GLU A 257 -0.63 9.49 15.44
CA GLU A 257 -1.13 8.50 16.42
C GLU A 257 -2.47 7.80 16.10
N ARG A 258 -3.19 8.21 15.04
CA ARG A 258 -4.50 7.63 14.68
C ARG A 258 -4.67 7.41 13.18
N LEU A 259 -5.22 6.25 12.83
CA LEU A 259 -5.63 5.88 11.49
C LEU A 259 -7.16 5.83 11.45
N PHE A 260 -7.77 6.54 10.52
CA PHE A 260 -9.21 6.48 10.25
C PHE A 260 -9.44 5.75 8.94
N VAL A 261 -10.35 4.78 8.97
CA VAL A 261 -10.69 3.94 7.83
C VAL A 261 -12.18 4.08 7.60
N ALA A 262 -12.54 4.72 6.50
CA ALA A 262 -13.92 4.95 6.09
C ALA A 262 -14.33 3.88 5.07
N MET A 263 -15.51 3.28 5.29
CA MET A 263 -16.01 2.17 4.49
C MET A 263 -17.46 2.41 4.06
N ASN A 264 -17.79 1.92 2.87
CA ASN A 264 -19.15 1.90 2.34
C ASN A 264 -19.70 0.47 2.30
N VAL A 265 -21.01 0.33 2.49
CA VAL A 265 -21.73 -0.92 2.36
C VAL A 265 -22.14 -1.09 0.89
N LYS A 266 -21.56 -2.07 0.20
CA LYS A 266 -21.77 -2.24 -1.25
C LYS A 266 -23.06 -3.00 -1.59
N HIS A 267 -23.42 -4.01 -0.81
CA HIS A 267 -24.64 -4.79 -1.03
C HIS A 267 -25.11 -5.43 0.27
N ALA A 268 -26.37 -5.22 0.65
CA ALA A 268 -27.03 -6.00 1.71
C ALA A 268 -27.99 -7.02 1.05
N GLY A 269 -27.61 -8.29 1.02
CA GLY A 269 -28.44 -9.38 0.52
C GLY A 269 -29.11 -10.16 1.66
N VAL A 270 -30.33 -10.66 1.44
CA VAL A 270 -31.00 -11.56 2.39
C VAL A 270 -30.61 -12.99 2.04
N THR A 271 -30.09 -13.75 3.00
CA THR A 271 -29.95 -15.21 2.84
C THR A 271 -31.25 -15.84 3.37
N PRO A 272 -32.00 -16.61 2.55
CA PRO A 272 -33.22 -17.29 2.99
C PRO A 272 -32.95 -18.41 4.00
#